data_AF-A0A0P1KSN8-F1
#
_entry.id   AF-A0A0P1KSN8-F1
#
_cell.length_a   1.000
_cell.length_b   1.000
_cell.length_c   1.000
_cell.angle_alpha   90.00
_cell.angle_beta   90.00
_cell.angle_gamma   90.00
#
_symmetry.space_group_name_H-M   'P 1'
#
loop_
_entity.id
_entity.type
_entity.pdbx_description
1 polymer ?
#
loop_
_entity_poly.entity_id
_entity_poly.type
_entity_poly.pdbx_seq_one_letter_code
_entity_poly.pdbx_strand_id
1 'polypeptide(L)'
;MKQSPISPPASPLVDLDSKPVVKVNNGHCRTVVPVNKVTNIERATLTLAKAFNDSKANDYLMKKFVNISTSEEISKARINEIMHQFNLLYAAKGGEIVEANDFDAVAVWTGPGHHFDQDLTDDPVFNHIFFEVLHDKRDEILKGLDCYYLFIVGKDLTNPKVRGSVRAIFDAYKRKADEEGVALVLEAINEHARSVYEYFGFKNYHTFHFGAGEVDAGGKADPNGEGFVGYLMVYYKDELPGAIDD
;
A
#
# COMPACT_ATOMS: atom_id res chain seq x y z
N MET A 1 54.40 19.39 52.20
CA MET A 1 53.02 19.25 51.68
C MET A 1 53.07 18.52 50.36
N LYS A 2 52.43 17.35 50.26
CA LYS A 2 51.96 16.72 49.00
C LYS A 2 51.04 15.57 49.41
N GLN A 3 49.75 15.67 49.05
CA GLN A 3 48.78 14.57 49.13
C GLN A 3 48.70 13.86 47.78
N SER A 4 48.41 12.56 47.82
CA SER A 4 47.42 11.80 47.02
C SER A 4 47.92 10.39 46.71
N PRO A 5 47.06 9.42 46.38
CA PRO A 5 45.70 9.15 46.86
C PRO A 5 45.52 7.67 47.32
N ILE A 6 44.39 7.40 47.96
CA ILE A 6 44.00 6.13 48.59
C ILE A 6 43.30 5.22 47.56
N SER A 7 43.74 3.97 47.46
CA SER A 7 42.97 2.85 46.86
C SER A 7 42.36 1.99 47.97
N PRO A 8 41.08 1.56 47.88
CA PRO A 8 40.55 0.54 48.78
C PRO A 8 40.87 -0.89 48.30
N PRO A 9 40.90 -1.88 49.22
CA PRO A 9 41.38 -3.24 48.96
C PRO A 9 40.29 -4.27 48.63
N ALA A 10 40.76 -5.31 47.94
CA ALA A 10 40.26 -6.68 47.71
C ALA A 10 38.83 -7.10 48.13
N SER A 11 38.06 -7.62 47.17
CA SER A 11 36.94 -8.53 47.41
C SER A 11 37.39 -9.99 47.45
N PRO A 12 36.76 -10.85 48.29
CA PRO A 12 37.11 -12.26 48.40
C PRO A 12 36.56 -13.09 47.23
N LEU A 13 37.35 -14.09 46.84
CA LEU A 13 37.06 -15.11 45.83
C LEU A 13 35.84 -15.96 46.25
N VAL A 14 34.90 -16.17 45.34
CA VAL A 14 33.87 -17.22 45.43
C VAL A 14 33.81 -17.95 44.09
N ASP A 15 33.74 -19.28 44.20
CA ASP A 15 33.86 -20.37 43.23
C ASP A 15 33.51 -20.09 41.75
N LEU A 16 34.52 -20.36 40.91
CA LEU A 16 34.41 -20.62 39.48
C LEU A 16 33.92 -22.06 39.25
N ASP A 17 32.62 -22.35 39.38
CA ASP A 17 32.04 -23.56 38.76
C ASP A 17 30.51 -23.58 38.67
N SER A 18 29.90 -22.48 38.23
CA SER A 18 28.57 -22.55 37.61
C SER A 18 28.43 -21.46 36.56
N LYS A 19 28.44 -21.87 35.27
CA LYS A 19 28.00 -20.98 34.20
C LYS A 19 26.54 -20.61 34.48
N PRO A 20 26.16 -19.32 34.47
CA PRO A 20 24.76 -18.97 34.54
C PRO A 20 24.09 -19.56 33.30
N VAL A 21 23.19 -20.52 33.52
CA VAL A 21 22.25 -20.94 32.48
C VAL A 21 21.34 -19.74 32.25
N VAL A 22 21.71 -18.92 31.26
CA VAL A 22 20.80 -17.94 30.69
C VAL A 22 19.63 -18.74 30.16
N LYS A 23 18.51 -18.70 30.87
CA LYS A 23 17.23 -19.10 30.29
C LYS A 23 16.99 -18.14 29.14
N VAL A 24 17.30 -18.59 27.92
CA VAL A 24 16.90 -17.91 26.70
C VAL A 24 15.38 -17.91 26.74
N ASN A 25 14.82 -16.74 27.02
CA ASN A 25 13.38 -16.56 26.95
C ASN A 25 13.04 -16.67 25.46
N ASN A 26 12.62 -17.85 25.00
CA ASN A 26 12.11 -18.10 23.64
C ASN A 26 10.75 -17.40 23.42
N GLY A 27 10.48 -16.31 24.13
CA GLY A 27 9.43 -15.38 23.74
C GLY A 27 9.89 -14.74 22.44
N HIS A 28 9.23 -15.09 21.34
CA HIS A 28 9.25 -14.27 20.14
C HIS A 28 8.75 -12.88 20.52
N CYS A 29 9.67 -12.00 20.92
CA CYS A 29 9.43 -10.57 20.89
C CYS A 29 9.13 -10.28 19.43
N ARG A 30 7.85 -10.15 19.07
CA ARG A 30 7.46 -9.67 17.75
C ARG A 30 8.10 -8.29 17.64
N THR A 31 9.22 -8.20 16.93
CA THR A 31 9.81 -6.93 16.56
C THR A 31 8.71 -6.16 15.83
N VAL A 32 8.25 -5.07 16.45
CA VAL A 32 7.30 -4.16 15.80
C VAL A 32 8.01 -3.61 14.58
N VAL A 33 7.48 -3.91 13.40
CA VAL A 33 7.99 -3.35 12.14
C VAL A 33 7.51 -1.89 12.09
N PRO A 34 8.41 -0.89 12.13
CA PRO A 34 8.01 0.49 12.02
C PRO A 34 7.49 0.80 10.61
N VAL A 35 6.56 1.73 10.53
CA VAL A 35 6.08 2.33 9.28
C VAL A 35 6.58 3.76 9.25
N ASN A 36 7.38 4.11 8.24
CA ASN A 36 8.05 5.40 8.15
C ASN A 36 7.55 6.17 6.94
N LYS A 37 7.23 7.46 7.10
CA LYS A 37 7.03 8.37 5.96
C LYS A 37 8.35 8.55 5.22
N VAL A 38 8.31 8.56 3.89
CA VAL A 38 9.52 8.64 3.06
C VAL A 38 9.57 9.93 2.25
N THR A 39 10.77 10.47 2.12
CA THR A 39 11.09 11.55 1.18
C THR A 39 11.88 11.06 -0.04
N ASN A 40 12.45 9.85 0.04
CA ASN A 40 13.14 9.20 -1.09
C ASN A 40 12.12 8.51 -2.00
N ILE A 41 11.50 9.30 -2.88
CA ILE A 41 10.45 8.84 -3.80
C ILE A 41 11.00 7.87 -4.86
N GLU A 42 12.26 8.02 -5.26
CA GLU A 42 12.93 7.10 -6.17
C GLU A 42 12.97 5.68 -5.61
N ARG A 43 13.43 5.51 -4.36
CA ARG A 43 13.48 4.20 -3.72
C ARG A 43 12.10 3.60 -3.49
N ALA A 44 11.12 4.42 -3.10
CA ALA A 44 9.73 3.98 -2.98
C ALA A 44 9.19 3.46 -4.32
N THR A 45 9.45 4.20 -5.39
CA THR A 45 9.05 3.81 -6.74
C THR A 45 9.74 2.52 -7.17
N LEU A 46 11.02 2.33 -6.87
CA LEU A 46 11.73 1.10 -7.22
C LEU A 46 11.11 -0.14 -6.56
N THR A 47 10.68 -0.03 -5.30
CA THR A 47 9.96 -1.11 -4.61
C THR A 47 8.63 -1.42 -5.30
N LEU A 48 7.84 -0.39 -5.62
CA LEU A 48 6.57 -0.56 -6.33
C LEU A 48 6.79 -1.15 -7.74
N ALA A 49 7.83 -0.74 -8.45
CA ALA A 49 8.16 -1.23 -9.80
C ALA A 49 8.44 -2.75 -9.78
N LYS A 50 9.11 -3.24 -8.74
CA LYS A 50 9.31 -4.68 -8.53
C LYS A 50 7.99 -5.38 -8.18
N ALA A 51 7.20 -4.81 -7.27
CA ALA A 51 5.95 -5.39 -6.82
C ALA A 51 4.92 -5.54 -7.96
N PHE A 52 4.90 -4.59 -8.88
CA PHE A 52 3.97 -4.55 -10.01
C PHE A 52 4.61 -5.01 -11.34
N ASN A 53 5.76 -5.68 -11.30
CA ASN A 53 6.50 -6.05 -12.52
C ASN A 53 5.63 -6.83 -13.52
N ASP A 54 4.83 -7.76 -13.02
CA ASP A 54 4.00 -8.65 -13.83
C ASP A 54 2.51 -8.27 -13.84
N SER A 55 2.15 -7.11 -13.27
CA SER A 55 0.75 -6.67 -13.15
C SER A 55 0.25 -6.00 -14.44
N LYS A 56 -0.52 -6.74 -15.24
CA LYS A 56 -1.09 -6.25 -16.51
C LYS A 56 -2.19 -5.20 -16.31
N ALA A 57 -3.01 -5.36 -15.27
CA ALA A 57 -4.00 -4.38 -14.88
C ALA A 57 -3.34 -3.03 -14.51
N ASN A 58 -2.23 -3.06 -13.77
CA ASN A 58 -1.48 -1.85 -13.45
C ASN A 58 -0.87 -1.21 -14.70
N ASP A 59 -0.30 -2.01 -15.60
CA ASP A 59 0.27 -1.50 -16.86
C ASP A 59 -0.80 -0.80 -17.72
N TYR A 60 -2.01 -1.36 -17.79
CA TYR A 60 -3.16 -0.72 -18.41
C TYR A 60 -3.50 0.60 -17.73
N LEU A 61 -3.68 0.61 -16.40
CA LEU A 61 -4.02 1.83 -15.64
C LEU A 61 -2.99 2.95 -15.84
N MET A 62 -1.69 2.63 -15.75
CA MET A 62 -0.63 3.61 -15.97
C MET A 62 -0.71 4.22 -17.37
N LYS A 63 -1.03 3.43 -18.41
CA LYS A 63 -1.24 3.95 -19.77
C LYS A 63 -2.46 4.87 -19.84
N LYS A 64 -3.59 4.47 -19.25
CA LYS A 64 -4.84 5.24 -19.27
C LYS A 64 -4.67 6.60 -18.62
N PHE A 65 -4.06 6.66 -17.45
CA PHE A 65 -3.88 7.92 -16.73
C PHE A 65 -2.99 8.95 -17.46
N VAL A 66 -2.24 8.54 -18.49
CA VAL A 66 -1.41 9.45 -19.30
C VAL A 66 -1.76 9.39 -20.80
N ASN A 67 -2.98 8.94 -21.13
CA ASN A 67 -3.54 8.92 -22.49
C ASN A 67 -2.69 8.16 -23.53
N ILE A 68 -1.97 7.11 -23.11
CA ILE A 68 -1.26 6.22 -24.05
C ILE A 68 -2.24 5.16 -24.56
N SER A 69 -2.33 5.01 -25.88
CA SER A 69 -3.19 4.01 -26.52
C SER A 69 -2.90 2.60 -26.02
N THR A 70 -3.93 1.78 -25.78
CA THR A 70 -3.77 0.38 -25.38
C THR A 70 -3.01 -0.44 -26.43
N SER A 71 -3.08 -0.07 -27.71
CA SER A 71 -2.32 -0.70 -28.81
C SER A 71 -0.85 -0.28 -28.89
N GLU A 72 -0.44 0.80 -28.20
CA GLU A 72 0.95 1.26 -28.21
C GLU A 72 1.82 0.36 -27.32
N GLU A 73 2.85 -0.24 -27.90
CA GLU A 73 3.84 -0.99 -27.14
C GLU A 73 4.81 -0.03 -26.45
N ILE A 74 4.82 -0.04 -25.12
CA ILE A 74 5.78 0.72 -24.32
C ILE A 74 6.57 -0.22 -23.40
N SER A 75 7.80 0.16 -23.10
CA SER A 75 8.67 -0.64 -22.23
C SER A 75 8.19 -0.61 -20.78
N LYS A 76 8.55 -1.63 -20.00
CA LYS A 76 8.30 -1.62 -18.56
C LYS A 76 9.00 -0.45 -17.85
N ALA A 77 10.15 -0.02 -18.36
CA ALA A 77 10.83 1.18 -17.87
C ALA A 77 9.96 2.44 -18.02
N ARG A 78 9.24 2.58 -19.14
CA ARG A 78 8.31 3.70 -19.34
C ARG A 78 7.11 3.63 -18.41
N ILE A 79 6.54 2.45 -18.18
CA ILE A 79 5.49 2.25 -17.16
C ILE A 79 5.98 2.67 -15.77
N ASN A 80 7.19 2.24 -15.40
CA ASN A 80 7.77 2.58 -14.09
C ASN A 80 8.05 4.08 -13.95
N GLU A 81 8.39 4.77 -15.05
CA GLU A 81 8.53 6.22 -15.10
C GLU A 81 7.19 6.93 -14.87
N ILE A 82 6.10 6.45 -15.48
CA ILE A 82 4.76 7.00 -15.25
C ILE A 82 4.38 6.83 -13.77
N MET A 83 4.56 5.64 -13.21
CA MET A 83 4.33 5.39 -11.79
C MET A 83 5.20 6.30 -10.89
N HIS A 84 6.45 6.58 -11.29
CA HIS A 84 7.29 7.55 -10.59
C HIS A 84 6.67 8.95 -10.57
N GLN A 85 6.15 9.40 -11.72
CA GLN A 85 5.49 10.70 -11.85
C GLN A 85 4.25 10.80 -10.96
N PHE A 86 3.44 9.73 -10.86
CA PHE A 86 2.33 9.69 -9.92
C PHE A 86 2.80 9.77 -8.47
N ASN A 87 3.83 9.02 -8.07
CA ASN A 87 4.35 9.11 -6.71
C ASN A 87 4.86 10.53 -6.38
N LEU A 88 5.51 11.22 -7.33
CA LEU A 88 5.90 12.61 -7.16
C LEU A 88 4.68 13.54 -7.05
N LEU A 89 3.64 13.33 -7.87
CA LEU A 89 2.40 14.10 -7.81
C LEU A 89 1.72 13.95 -6.45
N TYR A 90 1.54 12.72 -5.96
CA TYR A 90 0.98 12.44 -4.65
C TYR A 90 1.81 13.12 -3.56
N ALA A 91 3.13 12.99 -3.57
CA ALA A 91 4.00 13.67 -2.61
C ALA A 91 3.84 15.21 -2.64
N ALA A 92 3.75 15.80 -3.84
CA ALA A 92 3.58 17.24 -4.02
C ALA A 92 2.20 17.74 -3.57
N LYS A 93 1.16 16.89 -3.63
CA LYS A 93 -0.22 17.20 -3.22
C LYS A 93 -0.53 16.85 -1.77
N GLY A 94 0.48 16.50 -0.97
CA GLY A 94 0.31 16.18 0.45
C GLY A 94 -0.02 14.72 0.76
N GLY A 95 0.12 13.84 -0.23
CA GLY A 95 0.02 12.40 -0.06
C GLY A 95 1.09 11.84 0.90
N GLU A 96 0.73 10.78 1.60
CA GLU A 96 1.60 10.08 2.54
C GLU A 96 2.21 8.86 1.86
N ILE A 97 3.48 8.95 1.49
CA ILE A 97 4.25 7.81 1.00
C ILE A 97 4.97 7.21 2.19
N VAL A 98 4.76 5.92 2.43
CA VAL A 98 5.32 5.19 3.58
C VAL A 98 6.04 3.93 3.15
N GLU A 99 7.01 3.50 3.96
CA GLU A 99 7.70 2.22 3.81
C GLU A 99 7.66 1.41 5.11
N ALA A 100 7.87 0.10 4.97
CA ALA A 100 8.13 -0.80 6.07
C ALA A 100 9.29 -1.75 5.73
N ASN A 101 10.11 -2.06 6.74
CA ASN A 101 11.26 -2.97 6.65
C ASN A 101 12.28 -2.56 5.57
N ASP A 102 12.69 -1.30 5.56
CA ASP A 102 13.72 -0.77 4.66
C ASP A 102 13.32 -0.91 3.18
N PHE A 103 12.11 -0.42 2.87
CA PHE A 103 11.50 -0.46 1.54
C PHE A 103 11.21 -1.89 1.03
N ASP A 104 11.04 -2.86 1.94
CA ASP A 104 10.50 -4.17 1.60
C ASP A 104 9.01 -4.08 1.21
N ALA A 105 8.26 -3.13 1.79
CA ALA A 105 6.95 -2.73 1.29
C ALA A 105 6.81 -1.21 1.28
N VAL A 106 6.02 -0.69 0.34
CA VAL A 106 5.72 0.73 0.17
C VAL A 106 4.23 0.90 -0.08
N ALA A 107 3.65 1.97 0.46
CA ALA A 107 2.30 2.40 0.15
C ALA A 107 2.22 3.91 -0.07
N VAL A 108 1.28 4.35 -0.90
CA VAL A 108 0.99 5.75 -1.21
C VAL A 108 -0.46 6.02 -0.85
N TRP A 109 -0.67 6.97 0.06
CA TRP A 109 -1.98 7.34 0.55
C TRP A 109 -2.29 8.81 0.28
N THR A 110 -3.56 9.17 0.25
CA THR A 110 -4.01 10.51 0.67
C THR A 110 -4.71 10.39 2.01
N GLY A 111 -4.62 11.44 2.83
CA GLY A 111 -5.28 11.49 4.13
C GLY A 111 -6.59 12.27 4.11
N PRO A 112 -7.39 12.16 5.18
CA PRO A 112 -8.61 12.94 5.39
C PRO A 112 -8.37 14.44 5.14
N GLY A 113 -9.28 15.08 4.42
CA GLY A 113 -9.20 16.50 4.06
C GLY A 113 -8.08 16.88 3.08
N HIS A 114 -7.32 15.91 2.57
CA HIS A 114 -6.16 16.12 1.67
C HIS A 114 -6.26 15.31 0.37
N HIS A 115 -7.47 14.93 -0.01
CA HIS A 115 -7.74 14.36 -1.33
C HIS A 115 -7.58 15.43 -2.42
N PHE A 116 -7.21 15.00 -3.61
CA PHE A 116 -7.11 15.87 -4.77
C PHE A 116 -7.71 15.19 -5.98
N ASP A 117 -8.31 15.98 -6.86
CA ASP A 117 -8.84 15.50 -8.12
C ASP A 117 -7.70 15.22 -9.09
N GLN A 118 -7.76 14.07 -9.75
CA GLN A 118 -6.90 13.75 -10.88
C GLN A 118 -7.50 14.36 -12.16
N ASP A 119 -6.62 14.73 -13.09
CA ASP A 119 -7.06 15.19 -14.40
C ASP A 119 -7.78 14.06 -15.15
N LEU A 120 -8.85 14.40 -15.87
CA LEU A 120 -9.57 13.45 -16.71
C LEU A 120 -8.67 12.96 -17.85
N THR A 121 -8.89 11.70 -18.26
CA THR A 121 -8.23 11.10 -19.43
C THR A 121 -8.96 11.47 -20.72
N ASP A 122 -8.36 11.14 -21.87
CA ASP A 122 -9.00 11.27 -23.19
C ASP A 122 -10.03 10.16 -23.46
N ASP A 123 -10.20 9.20 -22.55
CA ASP A 123 -11.19 8.13 -22.66
C ASP A 123 -12.43 8.38 -21.79
N PRO A 124 -13.59 8.69 -22.41
CA PRO A 124 -14.83 8.92 -21.67
C PRO A 124 -15.36 7.69 -20.94
N VAL A 125 -15.11 6.46 -21.44
CA VAL A 125 -15.55 5.24 -20.76
C VAL A 125 -14.75 5.03 -19.48
N PHE A 126 -13.43 5.19 -19.57
CA PHE A 126 -12.55 5.14 -18.41
C PHE A 126 -12.93 6.22 -17.37
N ASN A 127 -13.15 7.45 -17.83
CA ASN A 127 -13.53 8.56 -16.93
C ASN A 127 -14.88 8.29 -16.24
N HIS A 128 -15.87 7.78 -16.97
CA HIS A 128 -17.16 7.43 -16.40
C HIS A 128 -17.02 6.37 -15.30
N ILE A 129 -16.20 5.34 -15.52
CA ILE A 129 -15.98 4.29 -14.51
C ILE A 129 -15.23 4.86 -13.30
N PHE A 130 -14.03 5.43 -13.49
CA PHE A 130 -13.12 5.74 -12.40
C PHE A 130 -13.40 7.07 -11.69
N PHE A 131 -13.88 8.09 -12.40
CA PHE A 131 -14.06 9.44 -11.84
C PHE A 131 -15.52 9.82 -11.59
N GLU A 132 -16.47 9.09 -12.17
CA GLU A 132 -17.90 9.31 -11.89
C GLU A 132 -18.45 8.16 -11.03
N VAL A 133 -18.55 6.94 -11.57
CA VAL A 133 -19.20 5.81 -10.88
C VAL A 133 -18.52 5.46 -9.56
N LEU A 134 -17.19 5.32 -9.55
CA LEU A 134 -16.48 4.98 -8.31
C LEU A 134 -16.51 6.10 -7.27
N HIS A 135 -16.46 7.36 -7.69
CA HIS A 135 -16.61 8.50 -6.79
C HIS A 135 -18.01 8.57 -6.19
N ASP A 136 -19.06 8.46 -7.02
CA ASP A 136 -20.45 8.43 -6.56
C ASP A 136 -20.70 7.27 -5.60
N LYS A 137 -20.16 6.08 -5.91
CA LYS A 137 -20.28 4.91 -5.03
C LYS A 137 -19.56 5.12 -3.71
N ARG A 138 -18.33 5.63 -3.73
CA ARG A 138 -17.60 5.97 -2.50
C ARG A 138 -18.40 6.95 -1.65
N ASP A 139 -18.94 8.01 -2.24
CA ASP A 139 -19.68 9.04 -1.52
C ASP A 139 -21.00 8.49 -0.94
N GLU A 140 -21.69 7.61 -1.67
CA GLU A 140 -22.88 6.87 -1.21
C GLU A 140 -22.57 5.95 -0.01
N ILE A 141 -21.44 5.25 -0.04
CA ILE A 141 -21.00 4.33 1.01
C ILE A 141 -20.59 5.12 2.27
N LEU A 142 -19.76 6.15 2.10
CA LEU A 142 -19.18 6.90 3.21
C LEU A 142 -20.16 7.89 3.85
N LYS A 143 -21.16 8.40 3.11
CA LYS A 143 -22.20 9.32 3.63
C LYS A 143 -21.63 10.49 4.44
N GLY A 144 -20.53 11.06 3.96
CA GLY A 144 -19.81 12.18 4.60
C GLY A 144 -18.74 11.77 5.61
N LEU A 145 -18.51 10.46 5.84
CA LEU A 145 -17.28 10.01 6.49
C LEU A 145 -16.09 10.33 5.58
N ASP A 146 -15.05 10.91 6.16
CA ASP A 146 -13.78 11.11 5.46
C ASP A 146 -12.98 9.79 5.42
N CYS A 147 -11.88 9.75 4.68
CA CYS A 147 -11.07 8.53 4.57
C CYS A 147 -9.58 8.77 4.34
N TYR A 148 -8.80 7.72 4.60
CA TYR A 148 -7.55 7.53 3.88
C TYR A 148 -7.83 6.78 2.58
N TYR A 149 -7.34 7.31 1.47
CA TYR A 149 -7.44 6.64 0.18
C TYR A 149 -6.08 6.04 -0.20
N LEU A 150 -6.03 4.73 -0.43
CA LEU A 150 -4.86 4.00 -0.88
C LEU A 150 -4.76 4.03 -2.39
N PHE A 151 -3.80 4.78 -2.92
CA PHE A 151 -3.53 4.77 -4.36
C PHE A 151 -2.83 3.48 -4.79
N ILE A 152 -1.75 3.10 -4.09
CA ILE A 152 -0.97 1.91 -4.45
C ILE A 152 -0.24 1.36 -3.22
N VAL A 153 -0.19 0.04 -3.08
CA VAL A 153 0.67 -0.67 -2.12
C VAL A 153 1.38 -1.82 -2.82
N GLY A 154 2.66 -2.01 -2.52
CA GLY A 154 3.45 -3.10 -3.11
C GLY A 154 4.50 -3.61 -2.14
N LYS A 155 4.73 -4.93 -2.18
CA LYS A 155 5.83 -5.60 -1.49
C LYS A 155 6.86 -6.07 -2.50
N ASP A 156 8.14 -5.79 -2.23
CA ASP A 156 9.24 -6.42 -2.93
C ASP A 156 9.29 -7.91 -2.56
N LEU A 157 8.99 -8.76 -3.54
CA LEU A 157 9.00 -10.22 -3.39
C LEU A 157 10.36 -10.86 -3.68
N THR A 158 11.38 -10.06 -4.03
CA THR A 158 12.75 -10.58 -4.25
C THR A 158 13.40 -11.07 -2.95
N ASN A 159 12.88 -10.65 -1.79
CA ASN A 159 13.30 -11.16 -0.48
C ASN A 159 12.11 -11.77 0.31
N PRO A 160 11.68 -13.00 -0.03
CA PRO A 160 10.49 -13.62 0.59
C PRO A 160 10.67 -13.98 2.07
N LYS A 161 11.88 -13.87 2.62
CA LYS A 161 12.17 -14.12 4.04
C LYS A 161 11.70 -12.97 4.93
N VAL A 162 11.63 -11.74 4.41
CA VAL A 162 11.10 -10.59 5.14
C VAL A 162 9.58 -10.66 5.14
N ARG A 163 9.01 -10.72 6.34
CA ARG A 163 7.57 -10.92 6.57
C ARG A 163 6.99 -9.76 7.36
N GLY A 164 5.70 -9.52 7.17
CA GLY A 164 4.93 -8.58 8.00
C GLY A 164 4.98 -7.12 7.54
N SER A 165 5.70 -6.77 6.49
CA SER A 165 5.83 -5.37 6.02
C SER A 165 4.49 -4.77 5.58
N VAL A 166 3.72 -5.48 4.74
CA VAL A 166 2.37 -5.05 4.32
C VAL A 166 1.41 -4.99 5.50
N ARG A 167 1.48 -5.98 6.42
CA ARG A 167 0.69 -5.96 7.66
C ARG A 167 1.02 -4.74 8.50
N ALA A 168 2.29 -4.39 8.67
CA ALA A 168 2.70 -3.25 9.47
C ALA A 168 2.07 -1.95 8.94
N ILE A 169 2.07 -1.76 7.62
CA ILE A 169 1.42 -0.63 6.96
C ILE A 169 -0.09 -0.62 7.26
N PHE A 170 -0.80 -1.72 7.01
CA PHE A 170 -2.24 -1.78 7.27
C PHE A 170 -2.60 -1.62 8.74
N ASP A 171 -1.90 -2.30 9.65
CA ASP A 171 -2.14 -2.17 11.10
C ASP A 171 -1.92 -0.72 11.57
N ALA A 172 -0.93 -0.01 10.99
CA ALA A 172 -0.70 1.40 11.30
C ALA A 172 -1.81 2.31 10.78
N TYR A 173 -2.24 2.17 9.53
CA TYR A 173 -3.28 3.01 8.93
C TYR A 173 -4.68 2.69 9.48
N LYS A 174 -4.98 1.42 9.77
CA LYS A 174 -6.21 1.05 10.46
C LYS A 174 -6.29 1.70 11.84
N ARG A 175 -5.23 1.61 12.64
CA ARG A 175 -5.19 2.28 13.95
C ARG A 175 -5.41 3.78 13.81
N LYS A 176 -4.71 4.43 12.87
CA LYS A 176 -4.85 5.88 12.60
C LYS A 176 -6.29 6.25 12.22
N ALA A 177 -6.89 5.49 11.29
CA ALA A 177 -8.27 5.70 10.86
C ALA A 177 -9.29 5.44 11.98
N ASP A 178 -9.09 4.39 12.78
CA ASP A 178 -9.95 4.05 13.91
C ASP A 178 -9.93 5.14 15.00
N GLU A 179 -8.74 5.69 15.28
CA GLU A 179 -8.51 6.80 16.22
C GLU A 179 -9.14 8.11 15.73
N GLU A 180 -9.04 8.40 14.43
CA GLU A 180 -9.59 9.60 13.79
C GLU A 180 -11.09 9.48 13.45
N GLY A 181 -11.66 8.26 13.50
CA GLY A 181 -13.07 8.01 13.17
C GLY A 181 -13.37 8.11 11.67
N VAL A 182 -12.40 7.76 10.82
CA VAL A 182 -12.49 7.82 9.35
C VAL A 182 -12.35 6.43 8.74
N ALA A 183 -12.67 6.28 7.45
CA ALA A 183 -12.54 5.01 6.73
C ALA A 183 -11.15 4.83 6.08
N LEU A 184 -10.87 3.62 5.59
CA LEU A 184 -9.86 3.38 4.57
C LEU A 184 -10.56 2.94 3.28
N VAL A 185 -10.17 3.50 2.15
CA VAL A 185 -10.75 3.20 0.82
C VAL A 185 -9.64 2.82 -0.16
N LEU A 186 -9.92 1.83 -1.01
CA LEU A 186 -9.04 1.41 -2.09
C LEU A 186 -9.83 0.76 -3.23
N GLU A 187 -9.22 0.69 -4.41
CA GLU A 187 -9.64 -0.21 -5.49
C GLU A 187 -8.68 -1.39 -5.61
N ALA A 188 -9.17 -2.60 -5.41
CA ALA A 188 -8.44 -3.81 -5.74
C ALA A 188 -8.57 -4.10 -7.24
N ILE A 189 -7.45 -4.24 -7.95
CA ILE A 189 -7.44 -4.33 -9.42
C ILE A 189 -7.43 -5.78 -9.96
N ASN A 190 -7.60 -6.76 -9.07
CA ASN A 190 -7.78 -8.17 -9.41
C ASN A 190 -8.26 -8.97 -8.17
N GLU A 191 -8.72 -10.20 -8.44
CA GLU A 191 -9.23 -11.13 -7.45
C GLU A 191 -8.23 -11.48 -6.34
N HIS A 192 -6.95 -11.65 -6.69
CA HIS A 192 -5.93 -11.95 -5.70
C HIS A 192 -5.74 -10.79 -4.71
N ALA A 193 -5.66 -9.55 -5.20
CA ALA A 193 -5.56 -8.35 -4.39
C ALA A 193 -6.78 -8.21 -3.47
N ARG A 194 -7.99 -8.44 -3.99
CA ARG A 194 -9.23 -8.46 -3.20
C ARG A 194 -9.11 -9.39 -1.98
N SER A 195 -8.73 -10.65 -2.20
CA SER A 195 -8.58 -11.64 -1.11
C SER A 195 -7.55 -11.21 -0.04
N VAL A 196 -6.49 -10.50 -0.45
CA VAL A 196 -5.49 -9.95 0.48
C VAL A 196 -6.08 -8.83 1.32
N TYR A 197 -6.88 -7.93 0.74
CA TYR A 197 -7.52 -6.85 1.50
C TYR A 197 -8.64 -7.35 2.40
N GLU A 198 -9.41 -8.36 1.99
CA GLU A 198 -10.38 -9.05 2.85
C GLU A 198 -9.72 -9.64 4.09
N TYR A 199 -8.53 -10.24 3.93
CA TYR A 199 -7.72 -10.70 5.05
C TYR A 199 -7.38 -9.57 6.05
N PHE A 200 -7.25 -8.32 5.59
CA PHE A 200 -7.04 -7.14 6.43
C PHE A 200 -8.35 -6.50 6.94
N GLY A 201 -9.51 -7.07 6.61
CA GLY A 201 -10.83 -6.64 7.07
C GLY A 201 -11.51 -5.63 6.17
N PHE A 202 -10.97 -5.35 4.98
CA PHE A 202 -11.71 -4.60 3.97
C PHE A 202 -12.88 -5.43 3.45
N LYS A 203 -13.96 -4.75 3.08
CA LYS A 203 -15.15 -5.36 2.48
C LYS A 203 -15.35 -4.80 1.07
N ASN A 204 -15.79 -5.64 0.14
CA ASN A 204 -16.16 -5.20 -1.20
C ASN A 204 -17.53 -4.49 -1.17
N TYR A 205 -17.65 -3.32 -1.78
CA TYR A 205 -18.93 -2.61 -1.92
C TYR A 205 -19.35 -2.40 -3.37
N HIS A 206 -18.43 -2.58 -4.31
CA HIS A 206 -18.75 -2.47 -5.73
C HIS A 206 -17.73 -3.24 -6.57
N THR A 207 -18.22 -4.20 -7.36
CA THR A 207 -17.43 -4.87 -8.40
C THR A 207 -17.64 -4.15 -9.73
N PHE A 208 -16.56 -3.80 -10.41
CA PHE A 208 -16.58 -3.08 -11.68
C PHE A 208 -15.64 -3.73 -12.70
N HIS A 209 -15.89 -3.46 -13.98
CA HIS A 209 -15.06 -3.92 -15.10
C HIS A 209 -14.37 -2.73 -15.74
N PHE A 210 -13.12 -2.89 -16.15
CA PHE A 210 -12.36 -1.85 -16.85
C PHE A 210 -11.48 -2.47 -17.95
N GLY A 211 -11.24 -1.73 -19.04
CA GLY A 211 -10.54 -2.24 -20.21
C GLY A 211 -11.33 -3.23 -21.07
N ALA A 212 -12.60 -3.47 -20.76
CA ALA A 212 -13.48 -4.32 -21.58
C ALA A 212 -13.69 -3.68 -22.96
N GLY A 213 -13.51 -4.48 -24.01
CA GLY A 213 -13.50 -3.98 -25.39
C GLY A 213 -12.25 -3.18 -25.76
N GLU A 214 -11.23 -3.14 -24.89
CA GLU A 214 -9.94 -2.52 -25.18
C GLU A 214 -8.77 -3.50 -25.07
N VAL A 215 -8.78 -4.39 -24.07
CA VAL A 215 -7.70 -5.34 -23.82
C VAL A 215 -8.18 -6.72 -23.38
N ASP A 216 -7.42 -7.76 -23.70
CA ASP A 216 -7.59 -9.11 -23.16
C ASP A 216 -7.11 -9.23 -21.70
N ALA A 217 -7.29 -10.42 -21.10
CA ALA A 217 -6.81 -10.73 -19.74
C ALA A 217 -5.29 -10.55 -19.54
N GLY A 218 -4.52 -10.59 -20.63
CA GLY A 218 -3.08 -10.36 -20.65
C GLY A 218 -2.68 -8.90 -20.78
N GLY A 219 -3.65 -7.98 -20.86
CA GLY A 219 -3.45 -6.55 -21.08
C GLY A 219 -3.05 -6.19 -22.51
N LYS A 220 -3.26 -7.08 -23.49
CA LYS A 220 -2.99 -6.81 -24.91
C LYS A 220 -4.23 -6.24 -25.57
N ALA A 221 -4.05 -5.31 -26.51
CA ALA A 221 -5.17 -4.69 -27.20
C ALA A 221 -6.06 -5.72 -27.91
N ASP A 222 -7.35 -5.73 -27.58
CA ASP A 222 -8.37 -6.59 -28.17
C ASP A 222 -9.73 -5.87 -28.11
N PRO A 223 -10.36 -5.53 -29.25
CA PRO A 223 -11.67 -4.88 -29.28
C PRO A 223 -12.81 -5.75 -28.73
N ASN A 224 -12.58 -7.05 -28.53
CA ASN A 224 -13.52 -7.97 -27.87
C ASN A 224 -12.97 -8.49 -26.53
N GLY A 225 -11.90 -7.89 -26.03
CA GLY A 225 -11.23 -8.31 -24.82
C GLY A 225 -12.11 -8.15 -23.57
N GLU A 226 -11.98 -9.08 -22.63
CA GLU A 226 -12.75 -9.07 -21.39
C GLU A 226 -12.31 -7.98 -20.39
N GLY A 227 -11.14 -7.39 -20.61
CA GLY A 227 -10.55 -6.42 -19.69
C GLY A 227 -10.16 -7.04 -18.35
N PHE A 228 -10.39 -6.28 -17.29
CA PHE A 228 -10.09 -6.64 -15.91
C PHE A 228 -11.30 -6.42 -15.03
N VAL A 229 -11.29 -7.09 -13.87
CA VAL A 229 -12.27 -6.89 -12.79
C VAL A 229 -11.60 -6.17 -11.64
N GLY A 230 -12.26 -5.13 -11.14
CA GLY A 230 -11.86 -4.36 -9.98
C GLY A 230 -12.92 -4.34 -8.89
N TYR A 231 -12.51 -3.98 -7.68
CA TYR A 231 -13.35 -3.99 -6.49
C TYR A 231 -13.11 -2.73 -5.66
N LEU A 232 -14.14 -1.90 -5.48
CA LEU A 232 -14.11 -0.80 -4.52
C LEU A 232 -14.27 -1.39 -3.12
N MET A 233 -13.22 -1.28 -2.32
CA MET A 233 -13.17 -1.88 -1.00
C MET A 233 -12.99 -0.84 0.08
N VAL A 234 -13.73 -1.02 1.18
CA VAL A 234 -13.72 -0.11 2.31
C VAL A 234 -13.48 -0.88 3.60
N TYR A 235 -12.65 -0.32 4.47
CA TYR A 235 -12.54 -0.71 5.87
C TYR A 235 -13.05 0.44 6.75
N TYR A 236 -13.90 0.10 7.71
CA TYR A 236 -14.36 1.00 8.76
C TYR A 236 -14.63 0.20 10.04
N LYS A 237 -14.19 0.68 11.20
CA LYS A 237 -14.23 -0.07 12.47
C LYS A 237 -15.61 -0.56 12.89
N ASP A 238 -16.65 0.22 12.60
CA ASP A 238 -18.02 -0.05 13.02
C ASP A 238 -18.84 -0.75 11.91
N GLU A 239 -18.18 -1.13 10.80
CA GLU A 239 -18.77 -1.67 9.57
C GLU A 239 -19.75 -0.69 8.88
N LEU A 240 -19.80 -0.69 7.55
CA LEU A 240 -20.75 0.12 6.78
C LEU A 240 -21.78 -0.82 6.12
N PRO A 241 -23.04 -0.39 5.97
CA PRO A 241 -24.05 -1.21 5.29
C PRO A 241 -23.76 -1.27 3.78
N GLY A 242 -24.16 -2.36 3.13
CA GLY A 242 -24.09 -2.49 1.67
C GLY A 242 -22.82 -3.19 1.16
N ALA A 243 -22.04 -3.81 2.03
CA ALA A 243 -21.00 -4.74 1.61
C ALA A 243 -21.62 -5.89 0.79
N ILE A 244 -20.92 -6.28 -0.27
CA ILE A 244 -21.23 -7.44 -1.10
C ILE A 244 -20.52 -8.63 -0.47
N ASP A 245 -21.30 -9.54 0.11
CA ASP A 245 -20.80 -10.85 0.52
C ASP A 245 -20.72 -11.76 -0.71
N ASP A 246 -19.67 -12.57 -0.78
CA ASP A 246 -19.51 -13.66 -1.76
C ASP A 246 -20.35 -14.89 -1.39
#